data_AF-A0A661SI44-F1
#
_entry.id   AF-A0A661SI44-F1
#
_cell.length_a   1.000
_cell.length_b   1.000
_cell.length_c   1.000
_cell.angle_alpha   90.00
_cell.angle_beta   90.00
_cell.angle_gamma   90.00
#
_symmetry.space_group_name_H-M   'P 1'
#
loop_
_entity.id
_entity.type
_entity.pdbx_description
1 polymer ?
#
loop_
_entity_poly.entity_id
_entity_poly.type
_entity_poly.pdbx_seq_one_letter_code
_entity_poly.pdbx_strand_id
1 'polypeptide(L)'
;MTKVANTQAIEKAKSDLIENVKKALDLKEIRQILEDQHNLEISDDIEVNKGETVIHNNQIVYKMEFEVLLSLSVLLDSNGDYIPPEDTPEESIDLLGSQAEDIIQEM
;
A
#
# COMPACT_ATOMS: atom_id res chain seq x y z
N MET A 1 -44.24 -10.69 -2.35
CA MET A 1 -43.45 -10.14 -1.22
C MET A 1 -43.96 -8.75 -0.90
N THR A 2 -44.30 -8.49 0.35
CA THR A 2 -44.70 -7.16 0.82
C THR A 2 -43.44 -6.33 1.10
N LYS A 3 -43.30 -5.17 0.45
CA LYS A 3 -42.23 -4.20 0.76
C LYS A 3 -42.69 -3.30 1.90
N VAL A 4 -41.91 -3.25 2.98
CA VAL A 4 -42.20 -2.40 4.17
C VAL A 4 -41.35 -1.12 4.20
N ALA A 5 -40.38 -1.00 3.30
CA ALA A 5 -39.48 0.14 3.21
C ALA A 5 -39.18 0.49 1.75
N ASN A 6 -38.84 1.76 1.51
CA ASN A 6 -38.44 2.25 0.19
C ASN A 6 -37.01 1.80 -0.13
N THR A 7 -36.86 1.00 -1.19
CA THR A 7 -35.56 0.50 -1.64
C THR A 7 -34.57 1.62 -1.98
N GLN A 8 -35.01 2.69 -2.63
CA GLN A 8 -34.13 3.83 -2.97
C GLN A 8 -33.63 4.56 -1.73
N ALA A 9 -34.47 4.68 -0.69
CA ALA A 9 -34.06 5.27 0.58
C ALA A 9 -32.97 4.43 1.28
N ILE A 10 -33.09 3.09 1.21
CA ILE A 10 -32.08 2.19 1.76
C ILE A 10 -30.76 2.30 0.99
N GLU A 11 -30.79 2.30 -0.35
CA GLU A 11 -29.57 2.43 -1.17
C GLU A 11 -28.89 3.78 -0.95
N LYS A 12 -29.68 4.86 -0.84
CA LYS A 12 -29.14 6.17 -0.47
C LYS A 12 -28.47 6.15 0.90
N ALA A 13 -29.12 5.54 1.90
CA ALA A 13 -28.55 5.45 3.25
C ALA A 13 -27.23 4.67 3.29
N LYS A 14 -27.09 3.60 2.48
CA LYS A 14 -25.82 2.87 2.32
C LYS A 14 -24.74 3.75 1.70
N SER A 15 -25.07 4.48 0.63
CA SER A 15 -24.12 5.41 -0.01
C SER A 15 -23.69 6.52 0.94
N ASP A 16 -24.63 7.13 1.65
CA ASP A 16 -24.35 8.18 2.63
C ASP A 16 -23.47 7.66 3.77
N LEU A 17 -23.68 6.41 4.21
CA LEU A 17 -22.84 5.75 5.21
C LEU A 17 -21.38 5.62 4.74
N ILE A 18 -21.14 5.09 3.54
CA ILE A 18 -19.78 4.96 2.99
C ILE A 18 -19.11 6.33 2.88
N GLU A 19 -19.81 7.34 2.37
CA GLU A 19 -19.29 8.71 2.28
C GLU A 19 -18.91 9.29 3.64
N ASN A 20 -19.70 9.03 4.67
CA ASN A 20 -19.38 9.46 6.02
C ASN A 20 -18.17 8.73 6.60
N VAL A 21 -18.02 7.43 6.33
CA VAL A 21 -16.81 6.69 6.76
C VAL A 21 -15.58 7.24 6.04
N LYS A 22 -15.64 7.49 4.71
CA LYS A 22 -14.54 8.09 3.95
C LYS A 22 -14.07 9.42 4.56
N LYS A 23 -15.01 10.30 4.93
CA LYS A 23 -14.71 11.60 5.55
C LYS A 23 -14.13 11.51 6.97
N ALA A 24 -14.32 10.39 7.64
CA ALA A 24 -13.81 10.16 8.98
C ALA A 24 -12.40 9.54 9.01
N LEU A 25 -11.83 9.19 7.84
CA LEU A 25 -10.49 8.61 7.74
C LEU A 25 -9.42 9.67 8.02
N ASP A 26 -8.42 9.30 8.82
CA ASP A 26 -7.17 10.05 8.92
C ASP A 26 -6.22 9.60 7.80
N LEU A 27 -6.15 10.38 6.72
CA LEU A 27 -5.34 10.03 5.56
C LEU A 27 -3.84 10.00 5.87
N LYS A 28 -3.38 10.67 6.93
CA LYS A 28 -1.98 10.62 7.35
C LYS A 28 -1.65 9.28 8.00
N GLU A 29 -2.53 8.78 8.88
CA GLU A 29 -2.36 7.44 9.46
C GLU A 29 -2.49 6.35 8.39
N ILE A 30 -3.46 6.48 7.47
CA ILE A 30 -3.60 5.56 6.34
C ILE A 30 -2.34 5.56 5.48
N ARG A 31 -1.74 6.72 5.21
CA ARG A 31 -0.45 6.78 4.50
C ARG A 31 0.59 5.93 5.18
N GLN A 32 0.84 6.16 6.47
CA GLN A 32 1.86 5.43 7.22
C GLN A 32 1.62 3.91 7.14
N ILE A 33 0.37 3.46 7.28
CA ILE A 33 0.02 2.04 7.15
C ILE A 33 0.41 1.50 5.77
N LEU A 34 0.12 2.24 4.69
CA LEU A 34 0.44 1.81 3.33
C LEU A 34 1.94 1.83 3.05
N GLU A 35 2.67 2.85 3.55
CA GLU A 35 4.12 2.94 3.44
C GLU A 35 4.80 1.78 4.18
N ASP A 36 4.38 1.48 5.40
CA ASP A 36 4.91 0.38 6.21
C ASP A 36 4.61 -0.98 5.58
N GLN A 37 3.41 -1.17 5.00
CA GLN A 37 3.00 -2.42 4.37
C GLN A 37 3.75 -2.72 3.07
N HIS A 38 4.10 -1.68 2.31
CA HIS A 38 4.69 -1.82 0.98
C HIS A 38 6.18 -1.45 0.91
N ASN A 39 6.75 -0.91 1.98
CA ASN A 39 8.12 -0.40 2.05
C ASN A 39 8.41 0.62 0.92
N LEU A 40 7.45 1.53 0.70
CA LEU A 40 7.52 2.59 -0.30
C LEU A 40 7.14 3.91 0.34
N GLU A 41 7.83 4.98 -0.02
CA GLU A 41 7.41 6.34 0.35
C GLU A 41 6.27 6.79 -0.57
N ILE A 42 5.15 7.20 0.02
CA ILE A 42 3.97 7.65 -0.70
C ILE A 42 3.95 9.17 -0.68
N SER A 43 3.86 9.76 -1.87
CA SER A 43 3.73 11.21 -2.01
C SER A 43 2.45 11.75 -1.36
N ASP A 44 2.30 13.08 -1.31
CA ASP A 44 1.21 13.67 -0.53
C ASP A 44 -0.22 13.31 -1.00
N ASP A 45 -0.36 12.88 -2.25
CA ASP A 45 -1.63 12.65 -2.92
C ASP A 45 -2.13 11.19 -2.72
N ILE A 46 -2.95 10.99 -1.69
CA ILE A 46 -3.74 9.77 -1.47
C ILE A 46 -5.22 10.08 -1.68
N GLU A 47 -5.86 9.35 -2.59
CA GLU A 47 -7.29 9.48 -2.87
C GLU A 47 -8.07 8.24 -2.42
N VAL A 48 -9.29 8.45 -1.91
CA VAL A 48 -10.19 7.37 -1.50
C VAL A 48 -11.20 7.08 -2.61
N ASN A 49 -10.88 6.11 -3.48
CA ASN A 49 -11.68 5.82 -4.66
C ASN A 49 -13.02 5.16 -4.30
N LYS A 50 -12.98 4.02 -3.60
CA LYS A 50 -14.18 3.21 -3.31
C LYS A 50 -14.25 2.75 -1.86
N GLY A 51 -15.47 2.54 -1.40
CA GLY A 51 -15.75 1.94 -0.11
C GLY A 51 -16.89 0.94 -0.24
N GLU A 52 -16.74 -0.23 0.37
CA GLU A 52 -17.75 -1.27 0.39
C GLU A 52 -17.97 -1.79 1.82
N THR A 53 -19.19 -2.23 2.09
CA THR A 53 -19.54 -2.90 3.33
C THR A 53 -19.40 -4.41 3.14
N VAL A 54 -18.60 -5.06 3.97
CA VAL A 54 -18.40 -6.52 3.94
C VAL A 54 -18.63 -7.12 5.33
N ILE A 55 -18.99 -8.39 5.38
CA ILE A 55 -19.13 -9.13 6.64
C ILE A 55 -17.83 -9.89 6.88
N HIS A 56 -17.17 -9.61 8.00
CA HIS A 56 -15.98 -10.32 8.44
C HIS A 56 -16.13 -10.67 9.92
N ASN A 57 -15.90 -11.93 10.29
CA ASN A 57 -16.02 -12.43 11.66
C ASN A 57 -17.36 -12.05 12.35
N ASN A 58 -18.46 -12.20 11.62
CA ASN A 58 -19.81 -11.86 12.09
C ASN A 58 -19.97 -10.39 12.51
N GLN A 59 -19.13 -9.50 11.97
CA GLN A 59 -19.17 -8.05 12.14
C GLN A 59 -19.24 -7.36 10.78
N ILE A 60 -19.87 -6.18 10.78
CA ILE A 60 -19.88 -5.28 9.62
C ILE A 60 -18.54 -4.55 9.62
N VAL A 61 -17.80 -4.66 8.52
CA VAL A 61 -16.55 -3.93 8.32
C VAL A 61 -16.59 -3.17 6.99
N TYR A 62 -15.74 -2.16 6.87
CA TYR A 62 -15.68 -1.29 5.71
C TYR A 62 -14.34 -1.47 5.01
N LYS A 63 -14.37 -2.01 3.79
CA LYS A 63 -13.18 -2.09 2.95
C LYS A 63 -13.09 -0.81 2.14
N MET A 64 -11.96 -0.12 2.27
CA MET A 64 -11.65 1.12 1.54
C MET A 64 -10.54 0.86 0.54
N GLU A 65 -10.70 1.38 -0.67
CA GLU A 65 -9.71 1.30 -1.74
C GLU A 65 -9.09 2.68 -1.93
N PHE A 66 -7.76 2.72 -1.83
CA PHE A 66 -6.96 3.93 -1.96
C PHE A 66 -6.17 3.91 -3.26
N GLU A 67 -6.08 5.05 -3.91
CA GLU A 67 -5.18 5.27 -5.04
C GLU A 67 -4.06 6.21 -4.59
N VAL A 68 -2.83 5.87 -4.96
CA VAL A 68 -1.63 6.61 -4.58
C VAL A 68 -0.76 6.85 -5.80
N LEU A 69 -0.18 8.05 -5.89
CA LEU A 69 0.77 8.41 -6.94
C LEU A 69 2.20 8.16 -6.44
N LEU A 70 2.94 7.34 -7.20
CA LEU A 70 4.34 7.00 -6.93
C LEU A 70 5.22 7.52 -8.05
N SER A 71 6.36 8.11 -7.67
CA SER A 71 7.42 8.50 -8.61
C SER A 71 8.58 7.53 -8.45
N LEU A 72 8.83 6.73 -9.48
CA LEU A 72 9.91 5.76 -9.52
C LEU A 72 10.88 6.12 -10.63
N SER A 73 12.16 5.83 -10.42
CA SER A 73 13.22 6.05 -11.41
C SER A 73 13.95 4.76 -11.74
N VAL A 74 14.48 4.69 -12.96
CA VAL A 74 15.32 3.60 -13.46
C VAL A 74 16.57 4.22 -14.07
N LEU A 75 17.73 3.65 -13.76
CA LEU A 75 18.99 4.05 -14.35
C LEU A 75 19.34 3.12 -15.52
N LEU A 76 19.80 3.71 -16.61
CA LEU A 76 20.31 2.98 -17.78
C LEU A 76 21.55 3.67 -18.32
N ASP A 77 22.42 2.89 -18.94
CA ASP A 77 23.64 3.39 -19.57
C ASP A 77 23.39 3.95 -20.99
N SER A 78 24.43 4.46 -21.65
CA SER A 78 24.33 5.01 -23.01
C SER A 78 24.06 3.96 -24.10
N ASN A 79 24.23 2.68 -23.79
CA ASN A 79 23.93 1.57 -24.69
C ASN A 79 22.48 1.06 -24.51
N GLY A 80 21.79 1.52 -23.46
CA GLY A 80 20.43 1.12 -23.11
C GLY A 80 20.37 -0.02 -22.10
N ASP A 81 21.49 -0.40 -21.48
CA ASP A 81 21.56 -1.44 -20.48
C ASP A 81 21.09 -0.92 -19.12
N TYR A 82 20.26 -1.69 -18.42
CA TYR A 82 19.79 -1.35 -17.07
C TYR A 82 20.95 -1.35 -16.07
N ILE A 83 21.05 -0.27 -15.29
CA ILE A 83 22.00 -0.14 -14.19
C ILE A 83 21.21 -0.34 -12.88
N PRO A 84 21.43 -1.44 -12.14
CA PRO A 84 20.80 -1.61 -10.84
C PRO A 84 21.24 -0.51 -9.87
N PRO A 85 20.37 -0.10 -8.92
CA PRO A 85 20.77 0.85 -7.89
C PRO A 85 21.96 0.30 -7.09
N GLU A 86 22.96 1.13 -6.82
CA GLU A 86 24.05 0.79 -5.91
C GLU A 86 23.49 0.76 -4.47
N ASP A 87 23.60 -0.42 -3.83
CA ASP A 87 23.21 -0.77 -2.45
C ASP A 87 21.73 -1.07 -2.18
N THR A 88 21.39 -2.37 -2.21
CA THR A 88 20.49 -2.93 -1.20
C THR A 88 21.35 -3.54 -0.07
N PRO A 89 20.98 -3.38 1.22
CA PRO A 89 21.74 -3.96 2.34
C PRO A 89 21.94 -5.49 2.23
N GLU A 90 21.09 -6.17 1.46
CA GLU A 90 21.12 -7.62 1.26
C GLU A 90 22.37 -8.05 0.46
N GLU A 91 22.77 -7.30 -0.57
CA GLU A 91 23.99 -7.61 -1.33
C GLU A 91 25.27 -7.30 -0.54
N SER A 92 25.23 -6.30 0.34
CA SER A 92 26.38 -5.95 1.20
C SER A 92 26.66 -7.01 2.27
N ILE A 93 25.64 -7.72 2.78
CA ILE A 93 25.80 -8.78 3.79
C ILE A 93 26.46 -10.03 3.18
N ASP A 94 26.05 -10.43 1.97
CA ASP A 94 26.66 -11.57 1.27
C ASP A 94 28.12 -11.29 0.86
N LEU A 95 28.41 -10.03 0.48
CA LEU A 95 29.77 -9.59 0.14
C LEU A 95 30.69 -9.53 1.36
N LEU A 96 30.17 -9.22 2.55
CA LEU A 96 30.93 -9.23 3.81
C LEU A 96 31.13 -10.66 4.36
N GLY A 97 30.15 -11.54 4.19
CA GLY A 97 30.23 -12.95 4.59
C GLY A 97 31.30 -13.72 3.81
N SER A 98 31.33 -13.54 2.49
CA SER A 98 32.32 -14.17 1.61
C SER A 98 33.76 -13.70 1.90
N GLN A 99 33.96 -12.40 2.17
CA GLN A 99 35.28 -11.87 2.56
C GLN A 99 35.79 -12.42 3.90
N ALA A 100 34.89 -12.71 4.85
CA ALA A 100 35.28 -13.28 6.14
C ALA A 100 35.71 -14.75 6.04
N GLU A 101 35.11 -15.52 5.13
CA GLU A 101 35.48 -16.93 4.90
C GLU A 101 36.87 -17.07 4.26
N ASP A 102 37.22 -16.18 3.34
CA ASP A 102 38.55 -16.17 2.70
C ASP A 102 39.67 -15.86 3.70
N ILE A 103 39.43 -14.93 4.66
CA ILE A 103 40.41 -14.58 5.69
C ILE A 103 40.67 -15.75 6.66
N ILE A 104 39.64 -16.57 6.93
CA ILE A 104 39.76 -17.73 7.84
C ILE A 104 40.53 -18.88 7.19
N GLN A 105 40.50 -19.01 5.86
CA GLN A 105 41.21 -20.06 5.12
C GLN A 105 42.71 -19.79 4.93
N GLU A 106 43.16 -18.53 5.09
CA GLU A 106 44.58 -18.14 4.98
C GLU A 106 45.35 -18.15 6.33
N MET A 107 44.70 -18.54 7.43
CA MET A 107 45.32 -18.73 8.77
C MET A 107 45.59 -20.20 9.09
#